data_AF-A0A358C376-F1
#
_entry.id   AF-A0A358C376-F1
#
_cell.length_a   1.000
_cell.length_b   1.000
_cell.length_c   1.000
_cell.angle_alpha   90.00
_cell.angle_beta   90.00
_cell.angle_gamma   90.00
#
_symmetry.space_group_name_H-M   'P 1'
#
loop_
_entity.id
_entity.type
_entity.pdbx_description
1 polymer ?
#
loop_
_entity_poly.entity_id
_entity_poly.type
_entity_poly.pdbx_seq_one_letter_code
_entity_poly.pdbx_strand_id
1 'polypeptide(L)'
;RIEDVIVFAPYDTDMPVGLNMLEAPTPGLIDLTVQDMISIFYKLFPPDMIGPTFEHHMRNVMLTLMSDFENPGTIAEIPRMFSDEDFQKQWVAKIKDPVVRAYWEQEMAKVSDFHKSEMLGYLISKVGRFVEDAMMRNIIG
;
A
#
# COMPACT_ATOMS: atom_id res chain seq x y z
N ARG A 1 22.12 -22.32 -18.04
CA ARG A 1 21.61 -21.10 -17.36
C ARG A 1 20.20 -21.42 -16.91
N ILE A 2 20.11 -21.98 -15.70
CA ILE A 2 18.92 -22.56 -15.05
C ILE A 2 18.76 -21.95 -13.63
N GLU A 3 19.66 -21.04 -13.26
CA GLU A 3 19.86 -20.56 -11.88
C GLU A 3 19.06 -19.30 -11.54
N ASP A 4 18.36 -18.70 -12.51
CA ASP A 4 17.51 -17.51 -12.31
C ASP A 4 16.02 -17.86 -12.30
N VAL A 5 15.66 -19.06 -11.84
CA VAL A 5 14.25 -19.46 -11.69
C VAL A 5 13.84 -19.25 -10.24
N ILE A 6 13.21 -18.11 -9.96
CA ILE A 6 12.46 -17.93 -8.71
C ILE A 6 11.14 -18.68 -8.88
N VAL A 7 11.01 -19.83 -8.21
CA VAL A 7 9.75 -20.56 -8.15
C VAL A 7 8.85 -19.85 -7.13
N PHE A 8 7.88 -19.10 -7.63
CA PHE A 8 6.83 -18.52 -6.79
C PHE A 8 5.82 -19.60 -6.44
N ALA A 9 5.99 -20.22 -5.28
CA ALA A 9 5.07 -21.21 -4.71
C ALA A 9 4.39 -20.60 -3.48
N PRO A 10 3.17 -20.04 -3.61
CA PRO A 10 2.42 -19.43 -2.50
C PRO A 10 2.18 -20.34 -1.30
N TYR A 11 2.29 -21.65 -1.51
CA TYR A 11 2.04 -22.72 -0.54
C TYR A 11 3.32 -23.24 0.13
N ASP A 12 4.50 -22.81 -0.29
CA ASP A 12 5.78 -23.20 0.31
C ASP A 12 6.01 -22.36 1.56
N THR A 13 5.67 -22.92 2.71
CA THR A 13 5.89 -22.30 4.02
C THR A 13 7.32 -22.43 4.50
N ASP A 14 8.14 -23.28 3.88
CA ASP A 14 9.51 -23.58 4.33
C ASP A 14 10.52 -22.58 3.74
N MET A 15 10.26 -22.05 2.52
CA MET A 15 11.01 -20.94 1.93
C MET A 15 10.09 -19.93 1.20
N PRO A 16 9.31 -19.11 1.94
CA PRO A 16 8.44 -18.11 1.32
C PRO A 16 9.28 -17.04 0.62
N VAL A 17 9.07 -16.88 -0.69
CA VAL A 17 9.57 -15.71 -1.42
C VAL A 17 8.55 -14.59 -1.22
N GLY A 18 8.90 -13.60 -0.41
CA GLY A 18 8.12 -12.37 -0.25
C GLY A 18 8.18 -11.55 -1.54
N LEU A 19 7.02 -11.12 -2.02
CA LEU A 19 6.80 -10.20 -3.12
C LEU A 19 6.19 -8.90 -2.56
N ASN A 20 7.05 -7.94 -2.21
CA ASN A 20 6.54 -6.62 -1.87
C ASN A 20 6.06 -5.90 -3.13
N MET A 21 4.74 -5.75 -3.24
CA MET A 21 4.10 -5.10 -4.39
C MET A 21 4.41 -3.59 -4.50
N LEU A 22 5.02 -2.98 -3.48
CA LEU A 22 5.46 -1.59 -3.48
C LEU A 22 6.95 -1.44 -3.80
N GLU A 23 7.67 -2.51 -4.13
CA GLU A 23 9.05 -2.42 -4.61
C GLU A 23 9.08 -1.94 -6.06
N ALA A 24 9.53 -0.70 -6.25
CA ALA A 24 9.78 -0.14 -7.58
C ALA A 24 11.21 -0.49 -8.04
N PRO A 25 11.42 -0.91 -9.30
CA PRO A 25 12.77 -1.25 -9.80
C PRO A 25 13.72 -0.05 -9.81
N THR A 26 13.19 1.16 -9.98
CA THR A 26 13.95 2.41 -9.95
C THR A 26 13.09 3.52 -9.37
N PRO A 27 13.68 4.61 -8.83
CA PRO A 27 12.90 5.73 -8.30
C PRO A 27 11.96 6.37 -9.34
N GLY A 28 12.35 6.36 -10.62
CA GLY A 28 11.53 6.90 -11.71
C GLY A 28 10.31 6.05 -12.08
N LEU A 29 10.19 4.85 -11.52
CA LEU A 29 9.05 3.94 -11.75
C LEU A 29 8.08 3.87 -10.58
N ILE A 30 8.29 4.65 -9.51
CA ILE A 30 7.41 4.65 -8.33
C ILE A 30 5.95 4.91 -8.73
N ASP A 31 5.69 5.94 -9.54
CA ASP A 31 4.34 6.27 -9.99
C ASP A 31 3.71 5.16 -10.84
N LEU A 32 4.53 4.47 -11.65
CA LEU A 32 4.07 3.35 -12.46
C LEU A 32 3.70 2.16 -11.57
N THR A 33 4.54 1.80 -10.59
CA THR A 33 4.26 0.75 -9.61
C THR A 33 2.95 1.03 -8.88
N VAL A 34 2.72 2.27 -8.45
CA VAL A 34 1.46 2.68 -7.80
C VAL A 34 0.26 2.56 -8.76
N GLN A 35 0.42 2.97 -10.02
CA GLN A 35 -0.62 2.85 -11.05
C GLN A 35 -0.98 1.39 -11.35
N ASP A 36 0.02 0.52 -11.43
CA ASP A 36 -0.17 -0.92 -11.66
C ASP A 36 -0.93 -1.54 -10.48
N MET A 37 -0.59 -1.15 -9.25
CA MET A 37 -1.32 -1.58 -8.06
C MET A 37 -2.78 -1.14 -8.05
N ILE A 38 -3.05 0.13 -8.36
CA ILE A 38 -4.42 0.64 -8.51
C ILE A 38 -5.18 -0.17 -9.58
N SER A 39 -4.52 -0.48 -10.69
CA SER A 39 -5.12 -1.27 -11.78
C SER A 39 -5.43 -2.71 -11.35
N ILE A 40 -4.62 -3.30 -10.48
CA ILE A 40 -4.90 -4.60 -9.85
C ILE A 40 -6.15 -4.50 -8.97
N PHE A 41 -6.27 -3.46 -8.13
CA PHE A 41 -7.47 -3.25 -7.33
C PHE A 41 -8.74 -3.13 -8.19
N TYR A 42 -8.72 -2.35 -9.28
CA TYR A 42 -9.84 -2.26 -10.21
C TYR A 42 -10.21 -3.58 -10.89
N LYS A 43 -9.27 -4.51 -11.06
CA LYS A 43 -9.54 -5.85 -11.61
C LYS A 43 -10.12 -6.82 -10.57
N LEU A 44 -9.77 -6.65 -9.30
CA LEU A 44 -10.18 -7.54 -8.21
C LEU A 44 -11.56 -7.20 -7.64
N PHE A 45 -11.99 -5.95 -7.80
CA PHE A 45 -13.26 -5.48 -7.29
C PHE A 45 -14.18 -5.01 -8.42
N PRO A 46 -15.49 -5.29 -8.32
CA PRO A 46 -16.48 -4.70 -9.21
C PRO A 46 -16.36 -3.16 -9.29
N PRO A 47 -16.64 -2.55 -10.47
CA PRO A 47 -16.49 -1.10 -10.67
C PRO A 47 -17.35 -0.23 -9.73
N ASP A 48 -18.40 -0.78 -9.15
CA ASP A 48 -19.27 -0.11 -8.16
C ASP A 48 -18.69 -0.11 -6.74
N MET A 49 -17.66 -0.90 -6.47
CA MET A 49 -17.03 -1.02 -5.13
C MET A 49 -15.77 -0.17 -4.96
N ILE A 50 -15.11 0.21 -6.06
CA ILE A 50 -13.91 1.05 -6.10
C ILE A 50 -14.16 2.23 -7.02
N GLY A 51 -13.83 3.43 -6.53
CA GLY A 51 -13.96 4.66 -7.30
C GLY A 51 -12.86 5.67 -7.03
N PRO A 52 -13.00 6.90 -7.55
CA PRO A 52 -11.95 7.92 -7.52
C PRO A 52 -11.45 8.26 -6.11
N THR A 53 -12.33 8.24 -5.10
CA THR A 53 -11.96 8.52 -3.70
C THR A 53 -11.08 7.41 -3.11
N PHE A 54 -11.36 6.14 -3.42
CA PHE A 54 -10.49 5.03 -3.02
C PHE A 54 -9.11 5.18 -3.66
N GLU A 55 -9.08 5.44 -4.97
CA GLU A 55 -7.83 5.62 -5.71
C GLU A 55 -6.99 6.75 -5.12
N HIS A 56 -7.60 7.90 -4.83
CA HIS A 56 -6.92 9.05 -4.23
C HIS A 56 -6.22 8.69 -2.91
N HIS A 57 -6.94 8.04 -1.98
CA HIS A 57 -6.36 7.65 -0.70
C HIS A 57 -5.28 6.58 -0.86
N MET A 58 -5.56 5.52 -1.63
CA MET A 58 -4.61 4.43 -1.84
C MET A 58 -3.33 4.90 -2.52
N ARG A 59 -3.43 5.77 -3.53
CA ARG A 59 -2.29 6.38 -4.21
C ARG A 59 -1.40 7.11 -3.22
N ASN A 60 -1.97 8.02 -2.42
CA ASN A 60 -1.20 8.83 -1.49
C ASN A 60 -0.55 7.98 -0.39
N VAL A 61 -1.25 6.97 0.11
CA VAL A 61 -0.69 6.06 1.13
C VAL A 61 0.42 5.20 0.55
N MET A 62 0.26 4.61 -0.63
CA MET A 62 1.30 3.81 -1.28
C MET A 62 2.54 4.66 -1.60
N LEU A 63 2.36 5.87 -2.14
CA LEU A 63 3.46 6.83 -2.35
C LEU A 63 4.18 7.19 -1.05
N THR A 64 3.44 7.27 0.06
CA THR A 64 4.00 7.51 1.38
C THR A 64 4.84 6.32 1.86
N LEU A 65 4.34 5.09 1.71
CA LEU A 65 5.07 3.86 2.04
C LEU A 65 6.26 3.61 1.10
N MET A 66 6.25 4.19 -0.10
CA MET A 66 7.37 4.15 -1.06
C MET A 66 8.33 5.34 -0.92
N SER A 67 8.13 6.22 0.06
CA SER A 67 9.01 7.39 0.27
C SER A 67 10.43 7.04 0.70
N ASP A 68 10.61 5.82 1.21
CA ASP A 68 11.89 5.16 1.43
C ASP A 68 12.14 4.17 0.30
N PHE A 69 12.94 4.55 -0.69
CA PHE A 69 13.19 3.70 -1.85
C PHE A 69 14.02 2.47 -1.50
N GLU A 70 14.90 2.56 -0.50
CA GLU A 70 15.76 1.44 -0.11
C GLU A 70 15.00 0.44 0.76
N ASN A 71 14.06 0.91 1.59
CA ASN A 71 13.26 0.07 2.48
C ASN A 71 11.78 0.50 2.40
N PRO A 72 11.08 0.22 1.29
CA PRO A 72 9.67 0.57 1.14
C PRO A 72 8.81 -0.23 2.11
N GLY A 73 7.70 0.36 2.52
CA GLY A 73 6.66 -0.34 3.27
C GLY A 73 5.90 -1.32 2.40
N THR A 74 4.86 -1.94 2.96
CA THR A 74 4.06 -2.96 2.27
C THR A 74 2.58 -2.63 2.28
N ILE A 75 1.79 -3.26 1.40
CA ILE A 75 0.33 -3.06 1.34
C ILE A 75 -0.34 -3.44 2.66
N ALA A 76 0.25 -4.36 3.42
CA ALA A 76 -0.27 -4.78 4.73
C ALA A 76 -0.23 -3.66 5.77
N GLU A 77 0.61 -2.63 5.57
CA GLU A 77 0.75 -1.50 6.48
C GLU A 77 -0.25 -0.36 6.19
N ILE A 78 -0.99 -0.42 5.08
CA ILE A 78 -1.98 0.61 4.71
C ILE A 78 -2.99 0.88 5.82
N PRO A 79 -3.63 -0.11 6.48
CA PRO A 79 -4.54 0.17 7.59
C PRO A 79 -3.86 0.90 8.75
N ARG A 80 -2.59 0.55 9.02
CA ARG A 80 -1.80 1.13 10.10
C ARG A 80 -1.52 2.62 9.89
N MET A 81 -1.44 3.06 8.64
CA MET A 81 -1.30 4.49 8.30
C MET A 81 -2.49 5.35 8.76
N PHE A 82 -3.64 4.77 9.09
CA PHE A 82 -4.81 5.50 9.58
C PHE A 82 -5.16 5.19 11.04
N SER A 83 -4.64 4.10 11.62
CA SER A 83 -4.92 3.69 12.99
C SER A 83 -3.79 3.96 13.99
N ASP A 84 -2.55 4.13 13.52
CA ASP A 84 -1.36 4.37 14.33
C ASP A 84 -0.69 5.69 13.90
N GLU A 85 -0.90 6.73 14.70
CA GLU A 85 -0.41 8.09 14.40
C GLU A 85 1.13 8.17 14.45
N ASP A 86 1.79 7.41 15.32
CA ASP A 86 3.24 7.43 15.44
C ASP A 86 3.90 6.76 14.23
N PHE A 87 3.33 5.64 13.76
CA PHE A 87 3.75 5.00 12.51
C PHE A 87 3.55 5.92 11.31
N GLN A 88 2.40 6.58 11.20
CA GLN A 88 2.13 7.55 10.15
C GLN A 88 3.18 8.68 10.15
N LYS A 89 3.46 9.28 11.32
CA LYS A 89 4.44 10.37 11.45
C LYS A 89 5.84 9.96 11.00
N GLN A 90 6.27 8.74 11.31
CA GLN A 90 7.56 8.21 10.88
C GLN A 90 7.68 8.18 9.35
N TRP A 91 6.62 7.74 8.66
CA TRP A 91 6.58 7.71 7.20
C TRP A 91 6.44 9.11 6.58
N VAL A 92 5.58 9.97 7.15
CA VAL A 92 5.39 11.34 6.67
C VAL A 92 6.70 12.16 6.73
N ALA A 93 7.55 11.89 7.72
CA ALA A 93 8.87 12.51 7.82
C ALA A 93 9.81 12.18 6.64
N LYS A 94 9.61 11.03 5.96
CA LYS A 94 10.43 10.58 4.83
C LYS A 94 9.96 11.15 3.47
N ILE A 95 8.75 11.70 3.39
CA ILE A 95 8.15 12.18 2.14
C ILE A 95 8.96 13.35 1.56
N LYS A 96 9.41 13.22 0.31
CA LYS A 96 10.07 14.29 -0.45
C LYS A 96 9.13 15.03 -1.39
N ASP A 97 8.08 14.37 -1.85
CA ASP A 97 7.09 14.95 -2.76
C ASP A 97 6.18 15.96 -2.03
N PRO A 98 6.13 17.24 -2.43
CA PRO A 98 5.30 18.24 -1.78
C PRO A 98 3.79 17.96 -1.91
N VAL A 99 3.34 17.26 -2.96
CA VAL A 99 1.94 16.91 -3.18
C VAL A 99 1.51 15.85 -2.18
N VAL A 100 2.31 14.78 -2.03
CA VAL A 100 2.02 13.71 -1.06
C VAL A 100 2.13 14.24 0.37
N ARG A 101 3.05 15.17 0.64
CA ARG A 101 3.15 15.85 1.93
C ARG A 101 1.89 16.67 2.23
N ALA A 102 1.39 17.43 1.25
CA ALA A 102 0.18 18.24 1.41
C ALA A 102 -1.07 17.39 1.70
N TYR A 103 -1.16 16.17 1.15
CA TYR A 103 -2.21 15.23 1.50
C TYR A 103 -2.28 14.98 3.02
N TRP A 104 -1.15 14.73 3.68
CA TRP A 104 -1.13 14.50 5.13
C TRP A 104 -1.32 15.79 5.93
N GLU A 105 -0.55 16.82 5.62
CA GLU A 105 -0.46 18.05 6.43
C GLU A 105 -1.67 18.99 6.22
N GLN A 106 -2.40 18.85 5.12
CA GLN A 106 -3.50 19.77 4.78
C GLN A 106 -4.84 19.07 4.61
N GLU A 107 -4.89 17.97 3.86
CA GLU A 107 -6.14 17.26 3.60
C GLU A 107 -6.53 16.42 4.83
N MET A 108 -5.71 15.42 5.17
CA MET A 108 -5.96 14.50 6.28
C MET A 108 -5.96 15.19 7.64
N ALA A 109 -5.22 16.28 7.81
CA ALA A 109 -5.24 17.10 9.02
C ALA A 109 -6.60 17.76 9.29
N LYS A 110 -7.43 17.98 8.27
CA LYS A 110 -8.77 18.58 8.38
C LYS A 110 -9.88 17.54 8.50
N VAL A 111 -9.59 16.26 8.28
CA VAL A 111 -10.56 15.17 8.39
C VAL A 111 -10.78 14.85 9.87
N SER A 112 -12.04 14.80 10.29
CA SER A 112 -12.41 14.41 11.65
C SER A 112 -12.04 12.95 11.93
N ASP A 113 -11.80 12.61 13.19
CA ASP A 113 -11.45 11.23 13.57
C ASP A 113 -12.56 10.21 13.25
N PHE A 114 -13.82 10.67 13.25
CA PHE A 114 -14.96 9.88 12.79
C PHE A 114 -14.81 9.49 11.31
N HIS A 115 -14.56 10.45 10.43
CA HIS A 115 -14.39 10.18 9.00
C HIS A 115 -13.11 9.39 8.70
N LYS A 116 -12.03 9.57 9.48
CA LYS A 116 -10.84 8.71 9.41
C LYS A 116 -11.19 7.26 9.74
N SER A 117 -12.04 7.04 10.75
CA SER A 117 -12.50 5.69 11.14
C SER A 117 -13.36 5.04 10.05
N GLU A 118 -14.24 5.80 9.40
CA GLU A 118 -15.01 5.32 8.25
C GLU A 118 -14.11 4.95 7.07
N MET A 119 -13.13 5.80 6.76
CA MET A 119 -12.12 5.54 5.73
C MET A 119 -11.31 4.27 6.05
N LEU A 120 -10.86 4.12 7.29
CA LEU A 120 -10.15 2.92 7.75
C LEU A 120 -10.99 1.66 7.53
N GLY A 121 -12.26 1.66 7.96
CA GLY A 121 -13.17 0.52 7.75
C GLY A 121 -13.37 0.21 6.26
N TYR A 122 -13.51 1.23 5.43
CA TYR A 122 -13.64 1.08 3.98
C TYR A 122 -12.37 0.47 3.36
N LEU A 123 -11.18 0.99 3.71
CA LEU A 123 -9.90 0.48 3.19
C LEU A 123 -9.62 -0.95 3.66
N ILE A 124 -9.86 -1.27 4.94
CA ILE A 124 -9.75 -2.64 5.46
C ILE A 124 -10.67 -3.58 4.67
N SER A 125 -11.88 -3.18 4.31
CA SER A 125 -12.79 -4.04 3.53
C SER A 125 -12.24 -4.44 2.15
N LYS A 126 -11.27 -3.68 1.60
CA LYS A 126 -10.63 -3.95 0.29
C LYS A 126 -9.26 -4.58 0.44
N VAL A 127 -8.45 -4.07 1.37
CA VAL A 127 -7.09 -4.53 1.62
C VAL A 127 -7.06 -5.82 2.46
N GLY A 128 -8.09 -6.05 3.29
CA GLY A 128 -8.21 -7.22 4.17
C GLY A 128 -8.10 -8.55 3.43
N ARG A 129 -8.55 -8.64 2.18
CA ARG A 129 -8.38 -9.84 1.33
C ARG A 129 -6.92 -10.24 1.09
N PHE A 130 -5.98 -9.29 1.20
CA PHE A 130 -4.54 -9.53 1.06
C PHE A 130 -3.86 -9.78 2.41
N VAL A 131 -4.43 -9.24 3.50
CA VAL A 131 -3.81 -9.25 4.83
C VAL A 131 -4.35 -10.40 5.69
N GLU A 132 -5.62 -10.79 5.55
CA GLU A 132 -6.29 -11.80 6.37
C GLU A 132 -5.95 -13.24 5.97
N ASP A 133 -5.56 -13.48 4.73
CA ASP A 133 -5.05 -14.78 4.27
C ASP A 133 -3.57 -14.91 4.65
N ALA A 134 -3.25 -15.89 5.51
CA ALA A 134 -1.90 -16.10 6.04
C ALA A 134 -0.87 -16.43 4.93
N MET A 135 -1.27 -17.06 3.83
CA MET A 135 -0.39 -17.27 2.68
C MET A 135 -0.12 -15.93 1.97
N MET A 136 -1.16 -15.13 1.74
CA MET A 136 -1.01 -13.83 1.10
C MET A 136 -0.20 -12.85 1.95
N ARG A 137 -0.28 -12.92 3.27
CA ARG A 137 0.53 -12.07 4.17
C ARG A 137 2.03 -12.32 4.03
N ASN A 138 2.45 -13.59 3.98
CA ASN A 138 3.87 -13.95 3.79
C ASN A 138 4.40 -13.64 2.38
N ILE A 139 3.47 -13.46 1.44
CA ILE A 139 3.77 -13.15 0.04
C ILE A 139 3.80 -11.64 -0.19
N ILE A 140 3.03 -10.83 0.54
CA ILE A 140 2.83 -9.41 0.20
C ILE A 140 3.45 -8.48 1.27
N GLY A 141 3.88 -9.04 2.40
CA GLY A 141 4.43 -8.35 3.57
C GLY A 141 5.81 -8.85 3.95
#